data_AF-A0A956AV84-F1
#
_entry.id   AF-A0A956AV84-F1
#
_cell.length_a   1.000
_cell.length_b   1.000
_cell.length_c   1.000
_cell.angle_alpha   90.00
_cell.angle_beta   90.00
_cell.angle_gamma   90.00
#
_symmetry.space_group_name_H-M   'P 1'
#
loop_
_entity.id
_entity.type
_entity.pdbx_description
1 polymer ?
#
loop_
_entity_poly.entity_id
_entity_poly.type
_entity_poly.pdbx_seq_one_letter_code
_entity_poly.pdbx_strand_id
1 'polypeptide(L)'
;MWNQARLLIGFALVALLAPGCVPPGGGGGGDDGGLSCAAACAADEVCLDGRCEAAPPCGDGRCADDEDCVACADDCTCAAGEACDAEQRACVACVPQCAGRTCGDDGCGGTCGDCDPGVACERGRCAAGCTPDCADRVCGDDGCEGACGVCAEGEVCRADGTCTAAPAACGDATCDADEDCATCPADCGACCGDGTCRGGENCATCPADCACDDGEE
;
A
#
# COMPACT_ATOMS: atom_id res chain seq x y z
N MET A 1 -59.05 56.39 50.22
CA MET A 1 -60.07 56.60 49.16
C MET A 1 -59.37 57.24 47.96
N TRP A 2 -59.73 56.82 46.74
CA TRP A 2 -59.18 57.15 45.40
C TRP A 2 -58.03 56.24 44.94
N ASN A 3 -58.31 55.21 44.13
CA ASN A 3 -58.53 55.20 42.65
C ASN A 3 -57.19 55.19 41.89
N GLN A 4 -56.86 54.35 40.90
CA GLN A 4 -57.57 53.41 40.01
C GLN A 4 -56.51 52.51 39.34
N ALA A 5 -56.98 51.42 38.72
CA ALA A 5 -56.45 50.81 37.49
C ALA A 5 -55.08 50.09 37.51
N ARG A 6 -55.15 48.75 37.55
CA ARG A 6 -54.22 47.87 36.81
C ARG A 6 -55.02 46.87 35.98
N LEU A 7 -55.25 47.27 34.73
CA LEU A 7 -55.63 46.48 33.56
C LEU A 7 -54.39 46.62 32.65
N LEU A 8 -53.65 45.60 32.23
CA LEU A 8 -53.98 44.68 31.14
C LEU A 8 -52.69 43.89 30.76
N ILE A 9 -52.89 42.66 30.24
CA ILE A 9 -52.08 41.96 29.21
C ILE A 9 -50.63 41.61 29.65
N GLY A 10 -50.23 40.35 29.85
CA GLY A 10 -50.43 39.20 28.98
C GLY A 10 -49.06 38.84 28.39
N PHE A 11 -48.46 37.74 28.84
CA PHE A 11 -47.51 36.95 28.04
C PHE A 11 -47.37 35.60 28.75
N ALA A 12 -47.96 34.58 28.14
CA ALA A 12 -47.63 33.20 28.43
C ALA A 12 -46.14 33.03 28.10
N LEU A 13 -45.30 33.07 29.14
CA LEU A 13 -43.96 32.51 29.03
C LEU A 13 -44.15 31.00 29.01
N VAL A 14 -44.33 30.46 27.81
CA VAL A 14 -44.02 29.06 27.53
C VAL A 14 -42.58 28.90 27.98
N ALA A 15 -42.40 28.28 29.15
CA ALA A 15 -41.12 27.72 29.53
C ALA A 15 -40.76 26.71 28.45
N LEU A 16 -39.98 27.16 27.47
CA LEU A 16 -39.16 26.32 26.63
C LEU A 16 -38.32 25.49 27.58
N LEU A 17 -38.79 24.27 27.81
CA LEU A 17 -38.00 23.17 28.27
C LEU A 17 -36.78 23.10 27.35
N ALA A 18 -35.66 23.66 27.78
CA ALA A 18 -34.37 23.24 27.25
C ALA A 18 -34.31 21.72 27.48
N PRO A 19 -34.21 20.89 26.42
CA PRO A 19 -34.13 19.45 26.59
C PRO A 19 -32.90 19.15 27.43
N GLY A 20 -33.15 18.67 28.64
CA GLY A 20 -32.15 18.13 29.52
C GLY A 20 -31.48 16.90 28.87
N CYS A 21 -30.17 16.87 29.03
CA CYS A 21 -29.26 15.73 29.11
C CYS A 21 -29.84 14.34 28.78
N VAL A 22 -29.29 13.72 27.74
CA VAL A 22 -29.30 12.26 27.55
C VAL A 22 -27.85 11.81 27.30
N PRO A 23 -27.34 10.77 27.99
CA PRO A 23 -26.02 10.21 27.68
C PRO A 23 -26.09 9.34 26.42
N PRO A 24 -25.19 9.48 25.44
CA PRO A 24 -25.01 8.45 24.43
C PRO A 24 -24.20 7.29 25.02
N GLY A 25 -24.78 6.10 24.94
CA GLY A 25 -24.03 4.86 25.06
C GLY A 25 -23.24 4.61 23.77
N GLY A 26 -21.94 4.34 23.94
CA GLY A 26 -21.17 3.42 23.11
C GLY A 26 -20.73 3.88 21.71
N GLY A 27 -19.41 4.09 21.55
CA GLY A 27 -18.71 3.71 20.31
C GLY A 27 -17.64 4.67 19.78
N GLY A 28 -16.41 4.58 20.34
CA GLY A 28 -15.17 4.58 19.56
C GLY A 28 -14.47 5.90 19.19
N GLY A 29 -13.35 6.18 19.89
CA GLY A 29 -12.08 6.65 19.31
C GLY A 29 -11.82 8.16 19.25
N GLY A 30 -10.80 8.62 19.99
CA GLY A 30 -10.19 9.94 19.84
C GLY A 30 -10.16 10.74 21.14
N ASP A 31 -9.01 10.74 21.80
CA ASP A 31 -8.75 11.31 23.11
C ASP A 31 -8.10 12.69 22.99
N ASP A 32 -8.93 13.73 22.92
CA ASP A 32 -8.53 15.13 23.04
C ASP A 32 -9.36 15.81 24.14
N GLY A 33 -8.80 15.84 25.36
CA GLY A 33 -9.02 16.96 26.28
C GLY A 33 -10.44 17.25 26.80
N GLY A 34 -11.40 16.33 26.70
CA GLY A 34 -12.54 16.26 27.65
C GLY A 34 -13.54 17.42 27.67
N LEU A 35 -13.86 18.06 26.54
CA LEU A 35 -14.97 19.01 26.43
C LEU A 35 -15.97 18.51 25.37
N SER A 36 -16.92 17.67 25.77
CA SER A 36 -17.98 17.18 24.89
C SER A 36 -19.11 18.21 24.71
N CYS A 37 -19.49 18.53 23.48
CA CYS A 37 -20.67 19.33 23.17
C CYS A 37 -21.97 18.64 23.63
N ALA A 38 -22.96 19.42 24.04
CA ALA A 38 -24.24 18.91 24.56
C ALA A 38 -25.13 18.25 23.48
N ALA A 39 -24.83 18.48 22.19
CA ALA A 39 -25.46 17.85 21.05
C ALA A 39 -24.37 17.39 20.06
N ALA A 40 -24.64 16.34 19.28
CA ALA A 40 -23.81 16.02 18.13
C ALA A 40 -23.86 17.19 17.15
N CYS A 41 -22.70 17.74 16.80
CA CYS A 41 -22.60 18.79 15.79
C CYS A 41 -23.01 18.24 14.41
N ALA A 42 -23.31 19.13 13.46
CA ALA A 42 -23.59 18.69 12.09
C ALA A 42 -22.40 17.90 11.51
N ALA A 43 -22.62 17.14 10.44
CA ALA A 43 -21.59 16.26 9.87
C ALA A 43 -20.28 16.98 9.48
N ASP A 44 -20.35 18.29 9.25
CA ASP A 44 -19.22 19.15 8.87
C ASP A 44 -18.86 20.17 9.99
N GLU A 45 -19.17 19.87 11.25
CA GLU A 45 -18.89 20.73 12.41
C GLU A 45 -18.10 19.99 13.49
N VAL A 46 -17.16 20.69 14.12
CA VAL A 46 -16.39 20.19 15.28
C VAL A 46 -16.81 20.92 16.56
N CYS A 47 -16.61 20.27 17.70
CA CYS A 47 -16.90 20.86 19.00
C CYS A 47 -15.69 21.63 19.53
N LEU A 48 -15.76 22.96 19.54
CA LEU A 48 -14.74 23.84 20.10
C LEU A 48 -15.38 24.70 21.20
N ASP A 49 -14.80 24.72 22.40
CA ASP A 49 -15.27 25.49 23.56
C ASP A 49 -16.76 25.32 23.90
N GLY A 50 -17.32 24.13 23.64
CA GLY A 50 -18.73 23.82 23.93
C GLY A 50 -19.73 24.38 22.91
N ARG A 51 -19.26 24.82 21.74
CA ARG A 51 -20.06 25.24 20.59
C ARG A 51 -19.74 24.39 19.37
N CYS A 52 -20.76 24.09 18.57
CA CYS A 52 -20.54 23.53 17.24
C CYS A 52 -20.11 24.65 16.31
N GLU A 53 -18.91 24.51 15.77
CA GLU A 53 -18.31 25.41 14.79
C GLU A 53 -18.04 24.61 13.53
N ALA A 54 -18.05 25.27 12.36
CA ALA A 54 -17.68 24.60 11.12
C ALA A 54 -16.32 23.92 11.30
N ALA A 55 -16.22 22.65 10.90
CA ALA A 55 -14.97 21.93 10.93
C ALA A 55 -13.91 22.78 10.22
N PRO A 56 -12.71 22.98 10.80
CA PRO A 56 -11.62 23.59 10.05
C PRO A 56 -11.46 22.79 8.75
N PRO A 57 -11.28 23.43 7.57
CA PRO A 57 -11.56 22.82 6.25
C PRO A 57 -10.61 21.69 5.78
N CYS A 58 -9.98 20.97 6.70
CA CYS A 58 -9.04 19.90 6.39
C CYS A 58 -9.69 18.68 5.70
N GLY A 59 -9.06 18.23 4.63
CA GLY A 59 -9.45 17.15 3.74
C GLY A 59 -10.08 17.58 2.41
N ASP A 60 -10.09 18.88 2.06
CA ASP A 60 -10.67 19.38 0.80
C ASP A 60 -9.64 19.49 -0.36
N GLY A 61 -8.36 19.24 -0.03
CA GLY A 61 -7.24 19.26 -0.96
C GLY A 61 -6.73 20.66 -1.29
N ARG A 62 -7.09 21.68 -0.53
CA ARG A 62 -6.62 23.07 -0.71
C ARG A 62 -6.15 23.63 0.63
N CYS A 63 -5.11 24.46 0.58
CA CYS A 63 -4.64 25.22 1.73
C CYS A 63 -5.20 26.65 1.65
N ALA A 64 -6.16 26.99 2.51
CA ALA A 64 -6.82 28.29 2.64
C ALA A 64 -6.15 29.20 3.69
N ASP A 65 -6.52 30.49 3.71
CA ASP A 65 -5.85 31.51 4.56
C ASP A 65 -6.03 31.29 6.08
N ASP A 66 -7.03 30.50 6.48
CA ASP A 66 -7.27 30.10 7.88
C ASP A 66 -6.66 28.72 8.22
N GLU A 67 -5.96 28.10 7.26
CA GLU A 67 -5.32 26.80 7.40
C GLU A 67 -3.79 26.96 7.38
N ASP A 68 -3.13 26.24 8.27
CA ASP A 68 -1.69 26.18 8.31
C ASP A 68 -1.24 24.74 8.57
N CYS A 69 0.05 24.48 8.44
CA CYS A 69 0.59 23.14 8.58
C CYS A 69 0.42 22.52 9.99
N VAL A 70 0.02 23.32 10.99
CA VAL A 70 -0.24 22.87 12.38
C VAL A 70 -1.73 22.57 12.57
N ALA A 71 -2.59 23.43 12.05
CA ALA A 71 -4.03 23.28 12.09
C ALA A 71 -4.53 22.23 11.08
N CYS A 72 -3.80 22.01 9.99
CA CYS A 72 -4.28 21.29 8.81
C CYS A 72 -3.18 20.65 7.96
N ALA A 73 -2.43 19.70 8.52
CA ALA A 73 -1.30 19.08 7.81
C ALA A 73 -1.71 18.26 6.56
N ASP A 74 -2.96 17.78 6.47
CA ASP A 74 -3.43 16.95 5.35
C ASP A 74 -3.53 17.74 4.03
N ASP A 75 -3.98 19.01 4.09
CA ASP A 75 -4.11 19.87 2.91
C ASP A 75 -3.01 20.94 2.80
N CYS A 76 -2.47 21.39 3.94
CA CYS A 76 -1.36 22.34 4.02
C CYS A 76 -0.02 21.63 4.29
N THR A 77 0.32 20.65 3.46
CA THR A 77 1.64 20.01 3.52
C THR A 77 2.74 21.00 3.14
N CYS A 78 3.83 21.00 3.91
CA CYS A 78 4.99 21.82 3.59
C CYS A 78 5.69 21.32 2.32
N ALA A 79 6.30 22.25 1.58
CA ALA A 79 7.02 21.90 0.37
C ALA A 79 8.24 21.01 0.68
N ALA A 80 8.76 20.32 -0.33
CA ALA A 80 9.95 19.48 -0.17
C ALA A 80 11.14 20.28 0.41
N GLY A 81 11.72 19.80 1.51
CA GLY A 81 12.78 20.50 2.23
C GLY A 81 12.30 21.54 3.24
N GLU A 82 11.00 21.62 3.52
CA GLU A 82 10.41 22.41 4.58
C GLU A 82 9.78 21.52 5.66
N ALA A 83 9.80 22.00 6.90
CA ALA A 83 9.16 21.34 8.03
C ALA A 83 8.14 22.30 8.66
N CYS A 84 7.06 21.74 9.19
CA CYS A 84 6.07 22.54 9.90
C CYS A 84 6.61 22.94 11.27
N ASP A 85 6.76 24.24 11.51
CA ASP A 85 7.12 24.79 12.80
C ASP A 85 5.84 25.09 13.61
N ALA A 86 5.67 24.38 14.72
CA ALA A 86 4.49 24.48 15.56
C ALA A 86 4.35 25.83 16.28
N GLU A 87 5.46 26.55 16.51
CA GLU A 87 5.46 27.84 17.20
C GLU A 87 5.20 29.00 16.23
N GLN A 88 5.74 28.90 15.01
CA GLN A 88 5.59 29.89 13.95
C GLN A 88 4.34 29.67 13.10
N ARG A 89 3.69 28.50 13.23
CA ARG A 89 2.52 28.08 12.44
C ARG A 89 2.77 28.21 10.94
N ALA A 90 3.99 27.86 10.52
CA ALA A 90 4.45 28.08 9.16
C ALA A 90 5.43 27.00 8.74
N CYS A 91 5.47 26.76 7.43
CA CYS A 91 6.53 25.95 6.83
C CYS A 91 7.82 26.76 6.84
N VAL A 92 8.83 26.21 7.49
CA VAL A 92 10.16 26.80 7.56
C VAL A 92 11.15 25.90 6.86
N ALA A 93 12.26 26.49 6.38
CA ALA A 93 13.34 25.74 5.78
C ALA A 93 13.81 24.65 6.75
N CYS A 94 13.68 23.39 6.34
CA CYS A 94 14.12 22.27 7.13
C CYS A 94 15.63 22.16 7.02
N VAL A 95 16.32 22.06 8.16
CA VAL A 95 17.76 21.88 8.21
C VAL A 95 18.05 20.38 8.38
N PRO A 96 18.64 19.72 7.36
CA PRO A 96 18.94 18.28 7.41
C PRO A 96 19.82 17.93 8.60
N GLN A 97 19.39 16.97 9.42
CA GLN A 97 20.09 16.60 10.66
C GLN A 97 21.12 15.49 10.45
N CYS A 98 22.06 15.67 9.54
CA CYS A 98 23.03 14.64 9.16
C CYS A 98 24.34 14.66 9.96
N ALA A 99 24.47 15.55 10.94
CA ALA A 99 25.68 15.64 11.76
C ALA A 99 25.96 14.29 12.47
N GLY A 100 27.06 13.64 12.08
CA GLY A 100 27.51 12.37 12.65
C GLY A 100 26.79 11.13 12.13
N ARG A 101 25.93 11.26 11.10
CA ARG A 101 25.27 10.16 10.41
C ARG A 101 25.91 9.93 9.04
N THR A 102 25.91 8.68 8.56
CA THR A 102 26.36 8.30 7.20
C THR A 102 25.24 7.74 6.34
N CYS A 103 24.06 7.51 6.94
CA CYS A 103 22.89 6.96 6.28
C CYS A 103 21.62 7.31 7.07
N GLY A 104 20.47 7.06 6.44
CA GLY A 104 19.14 7.19 7.05
C GLY A 104 18.52 8.56 6.84
N ASP A 105 17.30 8.75 7.33
CA ASP A 105 16.54 9.97 7.07
C ASP A 105 17.20 11.21 7.68
N ASP A 106 17.08 12.33 6.98
CA ASP A 106 17.62 13.62 7.40
C ASP A 106 16.63 14.46 8.24
N GLY A 107 15.39 13.98 8.38
CA GLY A 107 14.30 14.65 9.10
C GLY A 107 13.53 15.68 8.27
N CYS A 108 13.88 15.84 7.00
CA CYS A 108 13.31 16.81 6.06
C CYS A 108 12.68 16.15 4.83
N GLY A 109 12.48 14.82 4.88
CA GLY A 109 12.02 14.02 3.74
C GLY A 109 13.14 13.61 2.77
N GLY A 110 14.40 13.88 3.10
CA GLY A 110 15.59 13.39 2.41
C GLY A 110 16.38 12.36 3.22
N THR A 111 17.53 11.95 2.72
CA THR A 111 18.45 11.02 3.41
C THR A 111 19.83 11.66 3.62
N CYS A 112 20.52 11.23 4.68
CA CYS A 112 21.90 11.64 5.00
C CYS A 112 22.98 10.88 4.21
N GLY A 113 22.55 10.04 3.26
CA GLY A 113 23.38 9.10 2.51
C GLY A 113 22.76 7.70 2.49
N ASP A 114 23.38 6.82 1.72
CA ASP A 114 22.99 5.42 1.55
C ASP A 114 24.18 4.52 1.92
N CYS A 115 23.88 3.31 2.38
CA CYS A 115 24.92 2.32 2.67
C CYS A 115 25.23 1.48 1.43
N ASP A 116 26.45 0.93 1.38
CA ASP A 116 26.84 -0.05 0.37
C ASP A 116 25.89 -1.27 0.41
N PRO A 117 25.73 -2.01 -0.71
CA PRO A 117 24.92 -3.22 -0.75
C PRO A 117 25.26 -4.21 0.36
N GLY A 118 24.24 -4.76 1.03
CA GLY A 118 24.38 -5.68 2.18
C GLY A 118 24.65 -5.00 3.54
N VAL A 119 24.81 -3.68 3.57
CA VAL A 119 25.08 -2.93 4.81
C VAL A 119 23.81 -2.17 5.23
N ALA A 120 23.31 -2.45 6.43
CA ALA A 120 22.09 -1.83 6.93
C ALA A 120 22.39 -0.49 7.63
N CYS A 121 21.44 0.43 7.54
CA CYS A 121 21.52 1.67 8.30
C CYS A 121 21.04 1.47 9.73
N GLU A 122 21.97 1.37 10.68
CA GLU A 122 21.67 1.23 12.10
C GLU A 122 22.03 2.50 12.86
N ARG A 123 21.02 3.18 13.43
CA ARG A 123 21.21 4.40 14.24
C ARG A 123 22.03 5.49 13.51
N GLY A 124 21.80 5.63 12.21
CA GLY A 124 22.49 6.62 11.36
C GLY A 124 23.91 6.24 10.98
N ARG A 125 24.34 5.00 11.20
CA ARG A 125 25.64 4.49 10.72
C ARG A 125 25.43 3.24 9.89
N CYS A 126 26.21 3.14 8.82
CA CYS A 126 26.28 1.92 8.04
C CYS A 126 26.99 0.86 8.88
N ALA A 127 26.21 -0.09 9.37
CA ALA A 127 26.69 -1.26 10.07
C ALA A 127 26.50 -2.46 9.15
N ALA A 128 27.45 -3.40 9.17
CA ALA A 128 27.33 -4.66 8.45
C ALA A 128 26.19 -5.48 9.07
N GLY A 129 24.95 -5.10 8.73
CA GLY A 129 23.73 -5.74 9.20
C GLY A 129 23.51 -7.08 8.52
N CYS A 130 24.26 -7.38 7.46
CA CYS A 130 24.26 -8.68 6.84
C CYS A 130 25.57 -8.88 6.07
N THR A 131 26.22 -10.04 6.23
CA THR A 131 27.36 -10.42 5.38
C THR A 131 26.80 -11.36 4.32
N PRO A 132 26.73 -10.94 3.04
CA PRO A 132 26.24 -11.79 1.96
C PRO A 132 27.00 -13.11 1.96
N ASP A 133 26.27 -14.23 2.08
CA ASP A 133 26.86 -15.56 2.07
C ASP A 133 26.54 -16.27 0.76
N CYS A 134 27.48 -16.16 -0.17
CA CYS A 134 27.46 -16.84 -1.45
C CYS A 134 28.46 -17.99 -1.51
N ALA A 135 28.94 -18.47 -0.36
CA ALA A 135 29.81 -19.63 -0.33
C ALA A 135 29.12 -20.80 -1.06
N ASP A 136 29.80 -21.31 -2.10
CA ASP A 136 29.36 -22.42 -2.94
C ASP A 136 28.04 -22.20 -3.73
N ARG A 137 27.55 -20.95 -3.83
CA ARG A 137 26.34 -20.59 -4.59
C ARG A 137 26.67 -19.70 -5.77
N VAL A 138 26.14 -20.05 -6.95
CA VAL A 138 26.32 -19.30 -8.21
C VAL A 138 25.13 -18.36 -8.46
N CYS A 139 23.96 -18.68 -7.92
CA CYS A 139 22.73 -17.92 -8.07
C CYS A 139 21.89 -17.97 -6.79
N GLY A 140 20.85 -17.13 -6.73
CA GLY A 140 19.87 -17.11 -5.64
C GLY A 140 20.18 -16.05 -4.58
N ASP A 141 19.32 -15.96 -3.56
CA ASP A 141 19.39 -14.90 -2.55
C ASP A 141 20.65 -15.04 -1.68
N ASP A 142 21.34 -13.93 -1.42
CA ASP A 142 22.58 -13.91 -0.62
C ASP A 142 22.34 -13.83 0.90
N GLY A 143 21.07 -13.85 1.32
CA GLY A 143 20.63 -13.72 2.70
C GLY A 143 20.46 -12.28 3.19
N CYS A 144 20.75 -11.29 2.34
CA CYS A 144 20.88 -9.88 2.68
C CYS A 144 20.08 -8.96 1.74
N GLU A 145 18.89 -9.39 1.32
CA GLU A 145 18.05 -8.76 0.28
C GLU A 145 18.72 -8.61 -1.10
N GLY A 146 19.93 -9.16 -1.28
CA GLY A 146 20.66 -9.24 -2.54
C GLY A 146 20.70 -10.66 -3.11
N ALA A 147 21.51 -10.86 -4.16
CA ALA A 147 21.65 -12.14 -4.84
C ALA A 147 23.13 -12.46 -5.16
N CYS A 148 23.47 -13.75 -5.12
CA CYS A 148 24.81 -14.26 -5.41
C CYS A 148 25.19 -14.20 -6.90
N GLY A 149 24.20 -14.12 -7.78
CA GLY A 149 24.37 -14.09 -9.22
C GLY A 149 23.07 -14.46 -9.95
N VAL A 150 23.16 -14.57 -11.27
CA VAL A 150 22.07 -14.99 -12.15
C VAL A 150 22.56 -16.13 -13.05
N CYS A 151 21.68 -17.08 -13.37
CA CYS A 151 22.00 -18.17 -14.28
C CYS A 151 22.04 -17.71 -15.73
N ALA A 152 22.64 -18.53 -16.61
CA ALA A 152 22.67 -18.24 -18.04
C ALA A 152 21.26 -18.36 -18.65
N GLU A 153 21.10 -17.87 -19.88
CA GLU A 153 19.84 -17.96 -20.62
C GLU A 153 19.41 -19.43 -20.76
N GLY A 154 18.16 -19.75 -20.39
CA GLY A 154 17.64 -21.12 -20.38
C GLY A 154 17.93 -21.94 -19.12
N GLU A 155 18.55 -21.34 -18.09
CA GLU A 155 18.80 -21.99 -16.80
C GLU A 155 17.92 -21.44 -15.68
N VAL A 156 17.56 -22.31 -14.73
CA VAL A 156 16.86 -21.93 -13.49
C VAL A 156 17.79 -22.10 -12.30
N CYS A 157 17.64 -21.21 -11.32
CA CYS A 157 18.36 -21.31 -10.07
C CYS A 157 17.69 -22.32 -9.13
N ARG A 158 18.42 -23.35 -8.71
CA ARG A 158 17.94 -24.31 -7.71
C ARG A 158 18.09 -23.76 -6.29
N ALA A 159 17.37 -24.38 -5.36
CA ALA A 159 17.39 -24.02 -3.94
C ALA A 159 18.78 -24.17 -3.28
N ASP A 160 19.66 -24.99 -3.86
CA ASP A 160 21.06 -25.14 -3.41
C ASP A 160 22.00 -24.07 -3.99
N GLY A 161 21.49 -23.12 -4.77
CA GLY A 161 22.27 -22.06 -5.39
C GLY A 161 23.04 -22.51 -6.64
N THR A 162 22.73 -23.69 -7.19
CA THR A 162 23.28 -24.15 -8.47
C THR A 162 22.37 -23.80 -9.64
N CYS A 163 22.98 -23.50 -10.78
CA CYS A 163 22.26 -23.33 -12.04
C CYS A 163 22.08 -24.68 -12.73
N THR A 164 20.90 -24.87 -13.31
CA THR A 164 20.55 -26.05 -14.08
C THR A 164 19.78 -25.61 -15.31
N ALA A 165 19.83 -26.39 -16.37
CA ALA A 165 18.86 -26.27 -17.45
C ALA A 165 17.45 -26.21 -16.86
N ALA A 166 16.68 -25.21 -17.28
CA ALA A 166 15.26 -25.17 -17.01
C ALA A 166 14.65 -26.52 -17.43
N PRO A 167 13.67 -27.05 -16.67
CA PRO A 167 12.90 -28.16 -17.21
C PRO A 167 12.36 -27.73 -18.57
N ALA A 168 12.52 -28.59 -19.58
CA ALA A 168 11.99 -28.34 -20.91
C ALA A 168 10.51 -27.92 -20.78
N ALA A 169 10.21 -26.74 -21.30
CA ALA A 169 8.98 -26.06 -21.05
C ALA A 169 8.19 -26.02 -22.34
N CYS A 170 6.98 -26.57 -22.32
CA CYS A 170 6.14 -26.51 -23.49
C CYS A 170 5.92 -25.05 -23.94
N GLY A 171 6.08 -24.79 -25.22
CA GLY A 171 5.87 -23.52 -25.90
C GLY A 171 7.13 -22.87 -26.49
N ASP A 172 8.27 -23.54 -26.51
CA ASP A 172 9.52 -23.05 -27.11
C ASP A 172 9.73 -23.49 -28.59
N ALA A 173 8.76 -24.23 -29.13
CA ALA A 173 8.73 -24.78 -30.49
C ALA A 173 9.84 -25.81 -30.80
N THR A 174 10.48 -26.40 -29.79
CA THR A 174 11.48 -27.46 -29.92
C THR A 174 11.09 -28.65 -29.06
N CYS A 175 11.06 -29.86 -29.64
CA CYS A 175 10.82 -31.07 -28.85
C CYS A 175 12.08 -31.54 -28.13
N ASP A 176 12.24 -31.13 -26.87
CA ASP A 176 13.41 -31.47 -26.06
C ASP A 176 13.36 -32.89 -25.47
N ALA A 177 14.49 -33.39 -24.96
CA ALA A 177 14.61 -34.78 -24.51
C ALA A 177 13.72 -35.15 -23.31
N ASP A 178 13.27 -34.16 -22.55
CA ASP A 178 12.36 -34.31 -21.40
C ASP A 178 10.90 -33.97 -21.77
N GLU A 179 10.63 -33.74 -23.05
CA GLU A 179 9.29 -33.51 -23.58
C GLU A 179 8.83 -34.72 -24.38
N ASP A 180 7.56 -35.07 -24.22
CA ASP A 180 6.88 -35.94 -25.16
C ASP A 180 5.64 -35.25 -25.70
N CYS A 181 5.07 -35.80 -26.76
CA CYS A 181 3.86 -35.27 -27.37
C CYS A 181 2.64 -35.35 -26.42
N ALA A 182 2.69 -36.11 -25.32
CA ALA A 182 1.64 -36.15 -24.31
C ALA A 182 1.77 -35.01 -23.28
N THR A 183 2.98 -34.56 -22.98
CA THR A 183 3.25 -33.45 -22.06
C THR A 183 3.32 -32.10 -22.77
N CYS A 184 3.92 -32.04 -23.96
CA CYS A 184 4.15 -30.83 -24.75
C CYS A 184 3.80 -31.02 -26.25
N PRO A 185 2.52 -31.26 -26.60
CA PRO A 185 2.07 -31.49 -27.98
C PRO A 185 2.29 -30.29 -28.92
N ALA A 186 2.42 -29.08 -28.37
CA ALA A 186 2.67 -27.88 -29.16
C ALA A 186 4.08 -27.85 -29.78
N ASP A 187 5.06 -28.44 -29.09
CA ASP A 187 6.48 -28.40 -29.46
C ASP A 187 6.95 -29.74 -30.05
N CYS A 188 6.46 -30.85 -29.49
CA CYS A 188 6.70 -32.21 -29.99
C CYS A 188 5.76 -32.68 -31.11
N GLY A 189 4.72 -31.91 -31.39
CA GLY A 189 3.74 -32.23 -32.43
C GLY A 189 2.80 -33.37 -32.07
N ALA A 190 2.18 -33.95 -33.09
CA ALA A 190 1.14 -34.98 -32.97
C ALA A 190 1.72 -36.36 -32.62
N CYS A 191 1.08 -37.11 -31.72
CA CYS A 191 1.51 -38.44 -31.25
C CYS A 191 1.13 -39.55 -32.26
N CYS A 192 1.64 -39.52 -33.49
CA CYS A 192 1.36 -40.62 -34.42
C CYS A 192 2.10 -41.92 -34.00
N GLY A 193 1.36 -43.01 -33.82
CA GLY A 193 1.82 -44.36 -33.55
C GLY A 193 1.47 -44.94 -32.17
N ASP A 194 0.70 -44.24 -31.34
CA ASP A 194 0.24 -44.69 -30.02
C ASP A 194 -1.08 -45.50 -30.08
N GLY A 195 -1.76 -45.48 -31.23
CA GLY A 195 -3.01 -46.21 -31.48
C GLY A 195 -4.28 -45.50 -31.00
N THR A 196 -4.21 -44.21 -30.68
CA THR A 196 -5.32 -43.41 -30.17
C THR A 196 -5.36 -42.02 -30.81
N CYS A 197 -6.47 -41.65 -31.44
CA CYS A 197 -6.66 -40.30 -31.99
C CYS A 197 -6.96 -39.25 -30.91
N ARG A 198 -5.98 -38.38 -30.58
CA ARG A 198 -6.09 -37.33 -29.55
C ARG A 198 -5.34 -36.04 -29.96
N GLY A 199 -5.61 -34.94 -29.25
CA GLY A 199 -4.76 -33.73 -29.23
C GLY A 199 -4.21 -33.21 -30.57
N GLY A 200 -5.05 -32.71 -31.47
CA GLY A 200 -4.61 -32.09 -32.74
C GLY A 200 -4.33 -33.07 -33.88
N GLU A 201 -4.39 -34.37 -33.60
CA GLU A 201 -4.32 -35.43 -34.60
C GLU A 201 -5.57 -35.47 -35.46
N ASN A 202 -5.36 -35.69 -36.75
CA ASN A 202 -6.41 -35.92 -37.71
C ASN A 202 -5.92 -36.83 -38.83
N CYS A 203 -6.81 -37.18 -39.75
CA CYS A 203 -6.51 -38.06 -40.86
C CYS A 203 -5.38 -37.60 -41.79
N ALA A 204 -5.11 -36.30 -41.86
CA ALA A 204 -4.01 -35.80 -42.67
C ALA A 204 -2.66 -35.88 -41.96
N THR A 205 -2.66 -35.99 -40.64
CA THR A 205 -1.45 -35.90 -39.79
C THR A 205 -1.08 -37.24 -39.17
N CYS A 206 -2.04 -38.02 -38.65
CA CYS A 206 -1.81 -39.34 -38.05
C CYS A 206 -2.85 -40.39 -38.50
N PRO A 207 -2.85 -40.79 -39.79
CA PRO A 207 -3.85 -41.71 -40.37
C PRO A 207 -3.81 -43.15 -39.83
N ALA A 208 -2.73 -43.54 -39.15
CA ALA A 208 -2.62 -44.86 -38.52
C ALA A 208 -3.35 -44.93 -37.17
N ASP A 209 -3.57 -43.80 -36.52
CA ASP A 209 -4.02 -43.70 -35.12
C ASP A 209 -5.41 -43.09 -35.03
N CYS A 210 -5.65 -42.05 -35.83
CA CYS A 210 -6.98 -41.66 -36.23
C CYS A 210 -7.40 -42.66 -37.31
N ALA A 211 -8.22 -43.65 -36.93
CA ALA A 211 -8.81 -44.60 -37.87
C ALA A 211 -9.59 -43.82 -38.94
N CYS A 212 -8.90 -43.54 -40.04
CA CYS A 212 -9.42 -42.78 -41.16
C CYS A 212 -9.91 -43.77 -42.17
N ASP A 213 -11.06 -44.34 -41.84
CA ASP A 213 -11.84 -45.10 -42.79
C ASP A 213 -12.30 -44.12 -43.88
N ASP A 214 -11.91 -44.39 -45.13
CA ASP A 214 -12.45 -43.78 -46.34
C ASP A 214 -13.91 -44.24 -46.58
N GLY A 215 -14.78 -44.03 -45.58
CA GLY A 215 -16.18 -44.45 -45.54
C GLY A 215 -16.39 -45.80 -44.86
N GLU A 216 -17.21 -45.86 -43.81
CA GLU A 216 -18.66 -46.05 -43.88
C GLU A 216 -19.28 -45.74 -42.50
N GLU A 217 -20.58 -45.44 -42.51
CA GLU A 217 -21.40 -44.82 -41.44
C GLU A 217 -21.47 -45.53 -40.08
#